data_AF-A0AAD8C794-F1
#
_entry.id   AF-A0AAD8C794-F1
#
_cell.length_a   1.000
_cell.length_b   1.000
_cell.length_c   1.000
_cell.angle_alpha   90.00
_cell.angle_beta   90.00
_cell.angle_gamma   90.00
#
_symmetry.space_group_name_H-M   'P 1'
#
loop_
_entity.id
_entity.type
_entity.pdbx_description
1 polymer ?
#
loop_
_entity_poly.entity_id
_entity_poly.type
_entity_poly.pdbx_seq_one_letter_code
_entity_poly.pdbx_strand_id
1 'polypeptide(L)'
;MAGGILLSLRQKETILILNVLNHIFTLFGNLSRYFQTEDHDLSNLVLFTESTITSLENLDSFQECVEKTDKIVSTLKESGEHVNEKENIKKSVKSMLLQYVNKLCQNLRTRFNPKAMNYLKCYKLFTKQTSTSTSGPAINYNAYIEELPISADNKSALLLELPVFRRWIDNMKVTSLQDVMMEVITGASEIFPAFSTLAVKLLVAPVGTASVERSFSNLNRILTNAVG
;
A
#
# COMPACT_ATOMS: atom_id res chain seq x y z
N MET A 1 -26.88 3.69 25.31
CA MET A 1 -25.64 3.74 24.49
C MET A 1 -25.71 4.80 23.38
N ALA A 2 -26.81 4.92 22.61
CA ALA A 2 -26.92 5.90 21.52
C ALA A 2 -26.79 7.38 21.97
N GLY A 3 -27.32 7.76 23.14
CA GLY A 3 -27.23 9.13 23.65
C GLY A 3 -25.81 9.59 23.99
N GLY A 4 -24.93 8.67 24.41
CA GLY A 4 -23.52 8.98 24.68
C GLY A 4 -22.74 9.30 23.40
N ILE A 5 -23.01 8.55 22.32
CA ILE A 5 -22.40 8.78 21.00
C ILE A 5 -22.85 10.13 20.42
N LEU A 6 -24.14 10.46 20.53
CA LEU A 6 -24.68 11.75 20.10
C LEU A 6 -24.05 12.93 20.86
N LEU A 7 -23.86 12.78 22.17
CA LEU A 7 -23.16 13.78 22.98
C LEU A 7 -21.69 13.94 22.59
N SER A 8 -21.00 12.85 22.25
CA SER A 8 -19.63 12.89 21.74
C SER A 8 -19.53 13.54 20.36
N LEU A 9 -20.47 13.29 19.45
CA LEU A 9 -20.47 13.91 18.11
C LEU A 9 -20.68 15.43 18.14
N ARG A 10 -21.33 15.95 19.20
CA ARG A 10 -21.54 17.38 19.44
C ARG A 10 -20.35 18.09 20.11
N GLN A 11 -19.26 17.38 20.34
CA GLN A 11 -18.01 17.95 20.84
C GLN A 11 -17.23 18.59 19.68
N LYS A 12 -16.78 19.83 19.87
CA LYS A 12 -15.98 20.56 18.88
C LYS A 12 -14.71 19.79 18.50
N GLU A 13 -14.17 19.06 19.46
CA GLU A 13 -13.03 18.16 19.33
C GLU A 13 -13.28 17.07 18.30
N THR A 14 -14.45 16.42 18.37
CA THR A 14 -14.83 15.36 17.45
C THR A 14 -15.02 15.91 16.04
N ILE A 15 -15.63 17.08 15.89
CA ILE A 15 -15.76 17.77 14.60
C ILE A 15 -14.38 18.10 14.01
N LEU A 16 -13.45 18.59 14.84
CA LEU A 16 -12.07 18.88 14.42
C LEU A 16 -11.35 17.60 13.96
N ILE A 17 -11.42 16.53 14.75
CA ILE A 17 -10.81 15.23 14.41
C ILE A 17 -11.39 14.71 13.09
N LEU A 18 -12.71 14.77 12.89
CA LEU A 18 -13.35 14.32 11.65
C LEU A 18 -12.91 15.15 10.45
N ASN A 19 -12.78 16.47 10.59
CA ASN A 19 -12.27 17.33 9.51
C ASN A 19 -10.83 16.98 9.12
N VAL A 20 -9.96 16.78 10.12
CA VAL A 20 -8.56 16.41 9.88
C VAL A 20 -8.46 15.02 9.25
N LEU A 21 -9.21 14.03 9.77
CA LEU A 21 -9.26 12.70 9.18
C LEU A 21 -9.77 12.73 7.75
N ASN A 22 -10.81 13.50 7.46
CA ASN A 22 -11.32 13.64 6.09
C ASN A 22 -10.28 14.24 5.15
N HIS A 23 -9.50 15.23 5.61
CA HIS A 23 -8.39 15.78 4.84
C HIS A 23 -7.30 14.72 4.58
N ILE A 24 -6.89 13.99 5.62
CA ILE A 24 -5.94 12.87 5.50
C ILE A 24 -6.44 11.82 4.50
N PHE A 25 -7.69 11.39 4.60
CA PHE A 25 -8.27 10.40 3.67
C PHE A 25 -8.32 10.90 2.23
N THR A 26 -8.54 12.21 2.02
CA THR A 26 -8.51 12.81 0.69
C THR A 26 -7.12 12.71 0.07
N LEU A 27 -6.05 12.93 0.85
CA LEU A 27 -4.66 12.76 0.41
C LEU A 27 -4.36 11.31 0.02
N PHE A 28 -4.93 10.35 0.75
CA PHE A 28 -4.84 8.92 0.40
C PHE A 28 -5.64 8.53 -0.84
N GLY A 29 -6.56 9.37 -1.33
CA GLY A 29 -7.41 9.06 -2.48
C GLY A 29 -6.61 8.69 -3.73
N ASN A 30 -5.48 9.38 -3.97
CA ASN A 30 -4.63 9.11 -5.13
C ASN A 30 -3.89 7.77 -5.01
N LEU A 31 -3.31 7.47 -3.84
CA LEU A 31 -2.71 6.16 -3.55
C LEU A 31 -3.75 5.04 -3.67
N SER A 32 -4.95 5.25 -3.12
CA SER A 32 -6.03 4.28 -3.16
C SER A 32 -6.45 3.95 -4.60
N ARG A 33 -6.64 4.97 -5.45
CA ARG A 33 -6.96 4.77 -6.88
C ARG A 33 -5.86 4.04 -7.62
N TYR A 34 -4.59 4.36 -7.34
CA TYR A 34 -3.45 3.71 -7.96
C TYR A 34 -3.35 2.22 -7.60
N PHE A 35 -3.74 1.83 -6.39
CA PHE A 35 -3.84 0.41 -6.01
C PHE A 35 -5.05 -0.31 -6.61
N GLN A 36 -6.01 0.42 -7.19
CA GLN A 36 -7.22 -0.16 -7.80
C GLN A 36 -7.08 -0.35 -9.32
N THR A 37 -6.08 0.25 -9.97
CA THR A 37 -5.81 0.04 -11.41
C THR A 37 -5.14 -1.29 -11.67
N GLU A 38 -5.71 -2.12 -12.56
CA GLU A 38 -5.23 -3.48 -12.87
C GLU A 38 -3.85 -3.53 -13.56
N ASP A 39 -3.47 -2.48 -14.29
CA ASP A 39 -2.14 -2.35 -14.91
C ASP A 39 -1.12 -1.78 -13.92
N HIS A 40 -0.45 -2.68 -13.19
CA HIS A 40 0.49 -2.34 -12.13
C HIS A 40 1.87 -1.95 -12.68
N ASP A 41 2.01 -0.78 -13.32
CA ASP A 41 3.35 -0.19 -13.46
C ASP A 41 3.76 0.51 -12.17
N LEU A 42 4.25 -0.30 -11.20
CA LEU A 42 4.66 0.09 -9.84
C LEU A 42 5.82 1.11 -9.79
N SER A 43 6.36 1.48 -10.95
CA SER A 43 7.44 2.45 -11.13
C SER A 43 7.12 3.82 -10.52
N ASN A 44 5.85 4.22 -10.54
CA ASN A 44 5.39 5.50 -10.02
C ASN A 44 4.94 5.46 -8.55
N LEU A 45 4.86 4.27 -7.94
CA LEU A 45 4.35 4.11 -6.58
C LEU A 45 5.19 4.86 -5.54
N VAL A 46 6.51 4.91 -5.73
CA VAL A 46 7.43 5.71 -4.89
C VAL A 46 7.06 7.19 -4.96
N LEU A 47 6.85 7.70 -6.18
CA LEU A 47 6.55 9.12 -6.40
C LEU A 47 5.19 9.50 -5.78
N PHE A 48 4.17 8.64 -5.96
CA PHE A 48 2.87 8.85 -5.33
C PHE A 48 2.93 8.77 -3.81
N THR A 49 3.73 7.86 -3.27
CA THR A 49 3.92 7.72 -1.82
C THR A 49 4.64 8.93 -1.25
N GLU A 50 5.78 9.33 -1.82
CA GLU A 50 6.55 10.51 -1.36
C GLU A 50 5.76 11.80 -1.52
N SER A 51 4.99 11.95 -2.61
CA SER A 51 4.07 13.07 -2.76
C SER A 51 3.01 13.10 -1.66
N THR A 52 2.42 11.94 -1.33
CA THR A 52 1.42 11.86 -0.25
C THR A 52 2.05 12.16 1.11
N ILE A 53 3.25 11.64 1.39
CA ILE A 53 3.99 11.92 2.62
C ILE A 53 4.31 13.40 2.73
N THR A 54 4.77 14.03 1.65
CA THR A 54 5.08 15.47 1.62
C THR A 54 3.82 16.29 1.88
N SER A 55 2.68 15.92 1.29
CA SER A 55 1.39 16.57 1.57
C SER A 55 0.92 16.37 3.02
N LEU A 56 1.21 15.21 3.62
CA LEU A 56 0.89 14.93 5.02
C LEU A 56 1.85 15.65 5.99
N GLU A 57 3.13 15.78 5.67
CA GLU A 57 4.12 16.50 6.49
C GLU A 57 3.88 18.01 6.41
N ASN A 58 3.46 18.52 5.25
CA ASN A 58 3.06 19.91 5.03
C ASN A 58 1.61 20.18 5.46
N LEU A 59 1.13 19.52 6.52
CA LEU A 59 -0.18 19.80 7.14
C LEU A 59 -0.20 21.16 7.86
N ASP A 60 0.28 22.22 7.21
CA ASP A 60 -0.02 23.62 7.51
C ASP A 60 -1.56 23.86 7.45
N SER A 61 -2.29 22.96 6.79
CA SER A 61 -3.75 22.87 6.76
C SER A 61 -4.39 22.53 8.11
N PHE A 62 -3.63 22.29 9.19
CA PHE A 62 -4.25 22.19 10.52
C PHE A 62 -4.99 23.48 10.89
N GLN A 63 -4.43 24.63 10.55
CA GLN A 63 -5.08 25.92 10.78
C GLN A 63 -6.35 26.06 9.94
N GLU A 64 -6.31 25.65 8.67
CA GLU A 64 -7.49 25.61 7.78
C GLU A 64 -8.58 24.66 8.32
N CYS A 65 -8.21 23.50 8.85
CA CYS A 65 -9.13 22.56 9.48
C CYS A 65 -9.75 23.14 10.76
N VAL A 66 -8.98 23.90 11.55
CA VAL A 66 -9.48 24.62 12.72
C VAL A 66 -10.47 25.70 12.30
N GLU A 67 -10.16 26.51 11.29
CA GLU A 67 -11.05 27.56 10.79
C GLU A 67 -12.34 26.98 10.20
N LYS A 68 -12.25 25.88 9.45
CA LYS A 68 -13.42 25.16 8.94
C LYS A 68 -14.27 24.59 10.06
N THR A 69 -13.64 24.09 11.13
CA THR A 69 -14.33 23.61 12.32
C THR A 69 -15.01 24.76 13.06
N ASP A 70 -14.33 25.90 13.24
CA ASP A 70 -14.90 27.09 13.87
C ASP A 70 -16.12 27.59 13.08
N LYS A 71 -16.07 27.60 11.73
CA LYS A 71 -17.23 27.91 10.87
C LYS A 71 -18.40 26.94 11.07
N ILE A 72 -18.15 25.63 11.05
CA ILE A 72 -19.19 24.60 11.25
C ILE A 72 -19.85 24.78 12.62
N VAL A 73 -19.06 25.01 13.66
CA VAL A 73 -19.57 25.23 15.01
C VAL A 73 -20.43 26.50 15.09
N SER A 74 -20.02 27.59 14.44
CA SER A 74 -20.83 28.81 14.35
C SER A 74 -22.17 28.55 13.67
N THR A 75 -22.20 27.87 12.53
CA THR A 75 -23.44 27.53 11.81
C THR A 75 -24.37 26.63 12.64
N LEU A 76 -23.82 25.65 13.37
CA LEU A 76 -24.61 24.80 14.27
C LEU A 76 -25.21 25.60 15.43
N LYS A 77 -24.46 26.56 16.00
CA LYS A 77 -24.97 27.45 17.04
C LYS A 77 -26.10 28.35 16.51
N GLU A 78 -25.95 28.89 15.29
CA GLU A 78 -26.98 29.71 14.62
C GLU A 78 -28.27 28.91 14.36
N SER A 79 -28.17 27.61 14.10
CA SER A 79 -29.33 26.72 13.94
C SER A 79 -29.95 26.23 15.26
N GLY A 80 -29.48 26.72 16.42
CA GLY A 80 -29.99 26.35 17.74
C GLY A 80 -29.42 25.03 18.30
N GLU A 81 -28.42 24.43 17.66
CA GLU A 81 -27.77 23.22 18.17
C GLU A 81 -26.75 23.55 19.26
N HIS A 82 -26.66 22.68 20.27
CA HIS A 82 -25.74 22.88 21.37
C HIS A 82 -24.41 22.16 21.13
N VAL A 83 -23.33 22.92 20.97
CA VAL A 83 -21.96 22.43 20.81
C VAL A 83 -21.19 22.67 22.10
N ASN A 84 -20.56 21.61 22.62
CA ASN A 84 -19.77 21.70 23.85
C ASN A 84 -18.34 22.13 23.51
N GLU A 85 -17.87 23.25 24.06
CA GLU A 85 -16.55 23.81 23.79
C GLU A 85 -15.71 23.81 25.06
N LYS A 86 -14.61 23.04 25.08
CA LYS A 86 -13.62 23.11 26.16
C LYS A 86 -12.39 23.89 25.67
N GLU A 87 -12.08 25.02 26.31
CA GLU A 87 -11.04 25.98 25.88
C GLU A 87 -9.63 25.38 25.72
N ASN A 88 -9.29 24.31 26.46
CA ASN A 88 -7.93 23.77 26.48
C ASN A 88 -7.66 22.65 25.46
N ILE A 89 -8.65 22.26 24.65
CA ILE A 89 -8.54 21.02 23.86
C ILE A 89 -7.86 21.21 22.50
N LYS A 90 -7.86 22.43 21.94
CA LYS A 90 -7.19 22.71 20.65
C LYS A 90 -5.71 22.31 20.66
N LYS A 91 -4.98 22.56 21.75
CA LYS A 91 -3.55 22.18 21.88
C LYS A 91 -3.36 20.66 22.03
N SER A 92 -4.18 20.00 22.83
CA SER A 92 -4.09 18.55 23.07
C SER A 92 -4.44 17.75 21.81
N VAL A 93 -5.53 18.10 21.13
CA VAL A 93 -5.95 17.46 19.87
C VAL A 93 -4.94 17.72 18.75
N LYS A 94 -4.38 18.93 18.66
CA LYS A 94 -3.29 19.23 17.71
C LYS A 94 -2.08 18.32 17.94
N SER A 95 -1.63 18.19 19.19
CA SER A 95 -0.49 17.32 19.53
C SER A 95 -0.76 15.86 19.17
N MET A 96 -1.94 15.34 19.51
CA MET A 96 -2.35 13.96 19.16
C MET A 96 -2.38 13.74 17.65
N LEU A 97 -2.94 14.68 16.89
CA LEU A 97 -3.06 14.56 15.43
C LEU A 97 -1.70 14.66 14.74
N LEU A 98 -0.80 15.54 15.21
CA LEU A 98 0.58 15.58 14.72
C LEU A 98 1.32 14.26 14.98
N GLN A 99 1.15 13.66 16.16
CA GLN A 99 1.73 12.34 16.44
C GLN A 99 1.15 11.25 15.53
N TYR A 100 -0.16 11.29 15.27
CA TYR A 100 -0.81 10.36 14.35
C TYR A 100 -0.25 10.49 12.92
N VAL A 101 -0.16 11.72 12.40
CA VAL A 101 0.38 12.02 11.07
C VAL A 101 1.84 11.60 10.96
N ASN A 102 2.67 11.92 11.96
CA ASN A 102 4.07 11.50 11.98
C ASN A 102 4.21 9.97 11.92
N LYS A 103 3.40 9.24 12.70
CA LYS A 103 3.41 7.78 12.70
C LYS A 103 2.91 7.20 11.38
N LEU A 104 1.92 7.83 10.77
CA LEU A 104 1.39 7.48 9.45
C LEU A 104 2.46 7.69 8.36
N CYS A 105 3.15 8.84 8.33
CA CYS A 105 4.26 9.11 7.42
C CYS A 105 5.41 8.11 7.62
N GLN A 106 5.78 7.83 8.88
CA GLN A 106 6.79 6.81 9.19
C GLN A 106 6.38 5.44 8.64
N ASN A 107 5.12 5.03 8.86
CA ASN A 107 4.61 3.76 8.33
C ASN A 107 4.66 3.72 6.80
N LEU A 108 4.31 4.81 6.11
CA LEU A 108 4.41 4.90 4.66
C LEU A 108 5.87 4.79 4.19
N ARG A 109 6.79 5.55 4.80
CA ARG A 109 8.23 5.48 4.50
C ARG A 109 8.81 4.09 4.74
N THR A 110 8.40 3.41 5.81
CA THR A 110 8.85 2.04 6.09
C THR A 110 8.30 1.05 5.05
N ARG A 111 7.02 1.14 4.69
CA ARG A 111 6.35 0.23 3.76
C ARG A 111 6.81 0.43 2.30
N PHE A 112 6.92 1.68 1.86
CA PHE A 112 7.27 2.05 0.49
C PHE A 112 8.72 2.54 0.38
N ASN A 113 9.62 1.97 1.18
CA ASN A 113 11.02 2.34 1.10
C ASN A 113 11.61 1.95 -0.27
N PRO A 114 12.64 2.67 -0.76
CA PRO A 114 13.22 2.42 -2.07
C PRO A 114 13.68 0.97 -2.27
N LYS A 115 14.14 0.28 -1.22
CA LYS A 115 14.55 -1.14 -1.30
C LYS A 115 13.34 -2.04 -1.56
N ALA A 116 12.24 -1.88 -0.85
CA ALA A 116 11.00 -2.63 -1.05
C ALA A 116 10.40 -2.38 -2.43
N MET A 117 10.43 -1.14 -2.91
CA MET A 117 9.96 -0.76 -4.26
C MET A 117 10.85 -1.31 -5.37
N ASN A 118 12.13 -1.41 -5.10
CA ASN A 118 13.09 -2.08 -5.95
C ASN A 118 12.79 -3.58 -6.08
N TYR A 119 12.37 -4.24 -5.00
CA TYR A 119 11.87 -5.62 -5.08
C TYR A 119 10.55 -5.72 -5.85
N LEU A 120 9.64 -4.74 -5.72
CA LEU A 120 8.36 -4.76 -6.47
C LEU A 120 8.52 -4.84 -7.99
N LYS A 121 9.62 -4.33 -8.53
CA LYS A 121 9.90 -4.47 -9.97
C LYS A 121 9.85 -5.96 -10.37
N CYS A 122 10.36 -6.85 -9.53
CA CYS A 122 10.40 -8.29 -9.77
C CYS A 122 9.02 -8.92 -10.01
N TYR A 123 7.88 -8.30 -9.66
CA TYR A 123 6.55 -8.83 -9.97
C TYR A 123 6.33 -9.04 -11.48
N LYS A 124 6.96 -8.23 -12.34
CA LYS A 124 6.88 -8.41 -13.80
C LYS A 124 7.48 -9.75 -14.28
N LEU A 125 8.26 -10.43 -13.45
CA LEU A 125 8.75 -11.78 -13.77
C LEU A 125 7.64 -12.83 -13.70
N PHE A 126 6.61 -12.59 -12.87
CA PHE A 126 5.50 -13.51 -12.62
C PHE A 126 4.27 -13.20 -13.49
N THR A 127 4.31 -12.14 -14.30
CA THR A 127 3.21 -11.81 -15.21
C THR A 127 3.30 -12.63 -16.50
N LYS A 128 2.15 -13.13 -16.94
CA LYS A 128 1.99 -13.75 -18.26
C LYS A 128 2.17 -12.71 -19.35
N GLN A 129 2.81 -13.10 -20.46
CA GLN A 129 2.73 -12.25 -21.65
C GLN A 129 1.35 -12.41 -22.27
N THR A 130 0.53 -11.36 -22.18
CA THR A 130 -0.68 -11.27 -22.99
C THR A 130 -0.26 -11.00 -24.44
N SER A 131 -0.41 -12.02 -25.28
CA SER A 131 -0.15 -11.98 -26.72
C SER A 131 -1.01 -10.98 -27.50
N THR A 132 -1.89 -10.23 -26.82
CA THR A 132 -2.82 -9.26 -27.40
C THR A 132 -2.28 -7.83 -27.45
N SER A 133 -1.08 -7.54 -26.94
CA SER A 133 -0.48 -6.21 -27.01
C SER A 133 0.37 -6.05 -28.28
N THR A 134 -0.30 -5.82 -29.42
CA THR A 134 0.25 -5.60 -30.77
C THR A 134 1.16 -4.37 -30.94
N SER A 135 1.70 -3.78 -29.87
CA SER A 135 2.50 -2.56 -29.96
C SER A 135 3.60 -2.42 -28.90
N GLY A 136 3.91 -3.48 -28.13
CA GLY A 136 5.00 -3.47 -27.15
C GLY A 136 6.22 -4.26 -27.67
N PRO A 137 7.46 -3.78 -27.48
CA PRO A 137 8.63 -4.63 -27.68
C PRO A 137 8.54 -5.83 -26.72
N ALA A 138 8.84 -7.03 -27.22
CA ALA A 138 8.95 -8.21 -26.39
C ALA A 138 9.92 -7.92 -25.23
N ILE A 139 9.45 -8.12 -23.99
CA ILE A 139 10.27 -7.84 -22.80
C ILE A 139 11.52 -8.73 -22.87
N ASN A 140 12.69 -8.10 -22.96
CA ASN A 140 13.96 -8.80 -22.83
C ASN A 140 14.20 -9.08 -21.34
N TYR A 141 13.72 -10.23 -20.87
CA TYR A 141 13.83 -10.63 -19.47
C TYR A 141 15.27 -10.78 -18.98
N ASN A 142 16.23 -11.07 -19.88
CA ASN A 142 17.64 -11.12 -19.51
C ASN A 142 18.14 -9.72 -19.12
N ALA A 143 17.94 -8.74 -19.99
CA ALA A 143 18.27 -7.34 -19.69
C ALA A 143 17.50 -6.84 -18.45
N TYR A 144 16.25 -7.25 -18.31
CA TYR A 144 15.42 -6.90 -17.17
C TYR A 144 16.00 -7.41 -15.84
N ILE A 145 16.42 -8.68 -15.77
CA ILE A 145 17.03 -9.27 -14.57
C ILE A 145 18.36 -8.60 -14.24
N GLU A 146 19.15 -8.22 -15.25
CA GLU A 146 20.39 -7.49 -15.05
C GLU A 146 20.16 -6.11 -14.41
N GLU A 147 19.05 -5.46 -14.72
CA GLU A 147 18.64 -4.20 -14.09
C GLU A 147 18.00 -4.37 -12.71
N LEU A 148 17.70 -5.61 -12.27
CA LEU A 148 17.06 -5.84 -10.99
C LEU A 148 18.01 -5.55 -9.81
N PRO A 149 17.50 -4.96 -8.72
CA PRO A 149 18.27 -4.60 -7.54
C PRO A 149 18.42 -5.79 -6.56
N ILE A 150 18.89 -6.93 -7.06
CA ILE A 150 19.14 -8.17 -6.31
C ILE A 150 20.63 -8.57 -6.45
N SER A 151 21.11 -9.45 -5.56
CA SER A 151 22.53 -9.89 -5.61
C SER A 151 22.87 -10.60 -6.91
N ALA A 152 24.14 -10.51 -7.34
CA ALA A 152 24.62 -11.15 -8.57
C ALA A 152 24.31 -12.66 -8.59
N ASP A 153 24.52 -13.36 -7.47
CA ASP A 153 24.20 -14.79 -7.36
C ASP A 153 22.72 -15.09 -7.62
N ASN A 154 21.82 -14.25 -7.10
CA ASN A 154 20.38 -14.39 -7.34
C ASN A 154 20.03 -14.09 -8.80
N LYS A 155 20.69 -13.11 -9.45
CA LYS A 155 20.50 -12.84 -10.88
C LYS A 155 20.90 -14.04 -11.72
N SER A 156 22.09 -14.60 -11.47
CA SER A 156 22.59 -15.77 -12.19
C SER A 156 21.65 -16.97 -12.03
N ALA A 157 21.16 -17.23 -10.82
CA ALA A 157 20.20 -18.31 -10.57
C ALA A 157 18.87 -18.08 -11.33
N LEU A 158 18.33 -16.87 -11.31
CA LEU A 158 17.10 -16.54 -12.04
C LEU A 158 17.30 -16.68 -13.56
N LEU A 159 18.43 -16.23 -14.11
CA LEU A 159 18.74 -16.33 -15.54
C LEU A 159 18.82 -17.79 -16.01
N LEU A 160 19.31 -18.70 -15.16
CA LEU A 160 19.37 -20.13 -15.46
C LEU A 160 17.96 -20.76 -15.53
N GLU A 161 17.09 -20.41 -14.59
CA GLU A 161 15.72 -20.94 -14.52
C GLU A 161 14.77 -20.29 -15.55
N LEU A 162 15.05 -19.05 -15.96
CA LEU A 162 14.17 -18.18 -16.74
C LEU A 162 13.56 -18.83 -17.99
N PRO A 163 14.29 -19.54 -18.87
CA PRO A 163 13.70 -20.06 -20.12
C PRO A 163 12.59 -21.09 -19.87
N VAL A 164 12.77 -21.93 -18.84
CA VAL A 164 11.81 -22.98 -18.48
C VAL A 164 10.65 -22.37 -17.69
N PHE A 165 10.96 -21.47 -16.74
CA PHE A 165 9.97 -20.71 -15.98
C PHE A 165 9.02 -19.93 -16.88
N ARG A 166 9.58 -19.31 -17.94
CA ARG A 166 8.91 -18.70 -19.10
C ARG A 166 7.69 -19.48 -19.57
N ARG A 167 8.04 -20.60 -20.17
CA ARG A 167 7.10 -21.54 -20.78
C ARG A 167 6.12 -22.08 -19.75
N TRP A 168 6.56 -22.28 -18.51
CA TRP A 168 5.70 -22.79 -17.46
C TRP A 168 4.60 -21.78 -17.08
N ILE A 169 4.95 -20.52 -16.82
CA ILE A 169 3.98 -19.44 -16.53
C ILE A 169 2.97 -19.26 -17.67
N ASP A 170 3.45 -19.21 -18.90
CA ASP A 170 2.58 -18.96 -20.06
C ASP A 170 1.55 -20.10 -20.28
N ASN A 171 1.86 -21.32 -19.84
CA ASN A 171 0.97 -22.48 -19.92
C ASN A 171 0.02 -22.65 -18.71
N MET A 172 0.15 -21.81 -17.68
CA MET A 172 -0.71 -21.92 -16.49
C MET A 172 -2.16 -21.60 -16.83
N LYS A 173 -3.11 -22.20 -16.09
CA LYS A 173 -4.53 -21.82 -16.19
C LYS A 173 -4.92 -20.66 -15.28
N VAL A 174 -4.12 -20.36 -14.26
CA VAL A 174 -4.36 -19.27 -13.32
C VAL A 174 -4.12 -17.91 -13.96
N THR A 175 -4.96 -16.94 -13.67
CA THR A 175 -4.89 -15.58 -14.24
C THR A 175 -4.38 -14.55 -13.25
N SER A 176 -4.52 -14.79 -11.95
CA SER A 176 -4.08 -13.84 -10.93
C SER A 176 -2.57 -14.00 -10.65
N LEU A 177 -1.90 -12.87 -10.48
CA LEU A 177 -0.47 -12.81 -10.14
C LEU A 177 -0.17 -13.50 -8.80
N GLN A 178 -1.11 -13.42 -7.87
CA GLN A 178 -1.03 -14.08 -6.56
C GLN A 178 -1.05 -15.60 -6.70
N ASP A 179 -1.97 -16.14 -7.51
CA ASP A 179 -2.08 -17.58 -7.71
C ASP A 179 -0.84 -18.15 -8.41
N VAL A 180 -0.29 -17.41 -9.39
CA VAL A 180 0.99 -17.78 -10.03
C VAL A 180 2.10 -17.89 -8.99
N MET A 181 2.29 -16.86 -8.15
CA MET A 181 3.33 -16.90 -7.12
C MET A 181 3.09 -18.01 -6.09
N MET A 182 1.85 -18.28 -5.71
CA MET A 182 1.52 -19.38 -4.79
C MET A 182 1.82 -20.75 -5.38
N GLU A 183 1.54 -20.95 -6.67
CA GLU A 183 1.85 -22.20 -7.36
C GLU A 183 3.36 -22.41 -7.49
N VAL A 184 4.15 -21.34 -7.71
CA VAL A 184 5.61 -21.43 -7.69
C VAL A 184 6.12 -21.88 -6.32
N ILE A 185 5.54 -21.36 -5.24
CA ILE A 185 5.96 -21.67 -3.86
C ILE A 185 5.58 -23.09 -3.47
N THR A 186 4.38 -23.54 -3.82
CA THR A 186 3.81 -24.80 -3.31
C THR A 186 3.95 -25.97 -4.28
N GLY A 187 3.91 -25.73 -5.59
CA GLY A 187 3.90 -26.78 -6.62
C GLY A 187 5.18 -26.89 -7.45
N ALA A 188 6.04 -25.87 -7.46
CA ALA A 188 7.23 -25.84 -8.32
C ALA A 188 8.51 -25.34 -7.62
N SER A 189 8.56 -25.38 -6.29
CA SER A 189 9.70 -24.86 -5.51
C SER A 189 11.00 -25.63 -5.73
N GLU A 190 10.92 -26.94 -6.00
CA GLU A 190 12.08 -27.77 -6.33
C GLU A 190 12.62 -27.51 -7.74
N ILE A 191 11.74 -27.10 -8.67
CA ILE A 191 12.08 -26.85 -10.07
C ILE A 191 12.59 -25.42 -10.26
N PHE A 192 12.00 -24.47 -9.54
CA PHE A 192 12.32 -23.04 -9.62
C PHE A 192 12.65 -22.44 -8.25
N PRO A 193 13.73 -22.89 -7.57
CA PRO A 193 14.07 -22.44 -6.23
C PRO A 193 14.38 -20.94 -6.15
N ALA A 194 15.00 -20.35 -7.18
CA ALA A 194 15.28 -18.91 -7.21
C ALA A 194 13.98 -18.10 -7.33
N PHE A 195 13.08 -18.51 -8.23
CA PHE A 195 11.77 -17.86 -8.37
C PHE A 195 10.87 -18.08 -7.14
N SER A 196 10.92 -19.25 -6.50
CA SER A 196 10.16 -19.52 -5.26
C SER A 196 10.62 -18.62 -4.13
N THR A 197 11.94 -18.51 -3.92
CA THR A 197 12.51 -17.60 -2.91
C THR A 197 12.10 -16.15 -3.17
N LEU A 198 12.09 -15.73 -4.44
CA LEU A 198 11.67 -14.40 -4.84
C LEU A 198 10.17 -14.19 -4.60
N ALA A 199 9.32 -15.16 -4.97
CA ALA A 199 7.88 -15.12 -4.76
C ALA A 199 7.52 -14.96 -3.28
N VAL A 200 8.19 -15.68 -2.38
CA VAL A 200 8.01 -15.51 -0.92
C VAL A 200 8.33 -14.08 -0.49
N LYS A 201 9.47 -13.53 -0.93
CA LYS A 201 9.87 -12.16 -0.59
C LYS A 201 8.88 -11.11 -1.10
N LEU A 202 8.34 -11.31 -2.30
CA LEU A 202 7.36 -10.40 -2.89
C LEU A 202 6.01 -10.49 -2.18
N LEU A 203 5.49 -11.70 -1.92
CA LEU A 203 4.22 -11.88 -1.22
C LEU A 203 4.24 -11.39 0.23
N VAL A 204 5.40 -11.42 0.88
CA VAL A 204 5.60 -10.89 2.24
C VAL A 204 5.94 -9.39 2.21
N ALA A 205 6.25 -8.82 1.04
CA ALA A 205 6.48 -7.39 0.92
C ALA A 205 5.19 -6.63 1.30
N PRO A 206 5.28 -5.59 2.15
CA PRO A 206 4.13 -4.86 2.66
C PRO A 206 3.59 -3.88 1.62
N VAL A 207 3.21 -4.39 0.44
CA VAL A 207 2.67 -3.61 -0.66
C VAL A 207 1.18 -3.90 -0.72
N GLY A 208 0.45 -3.07 0.00
CA GLY A 208 -0.98 -3.23 0.19
C GLY A 208 -1.73 -3.00 -1.11
N THR A 209 -2.33 -4.05 -1.64
CA THR A 209 -3.72 -3.92 -2.11
C THR A 209 -4.61 -4.49 -1.01
N ALA A 210 -5.86 -4.03 -0.89
CA ALA A 210 -6.82 -4.50 0.11
C ALA A 210 -7.05 -6.03 0.10
N SER A 211 -6.59 -6.72 -0.95
CA SER A 211 -6.60 -8.18 -1.04
C SER A 211 -5.53 -8.85 -0.17
N VAL A 212 -4.41 -8.16 0.14
CA VAL A 212 -3.25 -8.75 0.83
C VAL A 212 -3.49 -8.95 2.33
N GLU A 213 -4.38 -8.20 2.98
CA GLU A 213 -4.70 -8.41 4.40
C GLU A 213 -5.33 -9.78 4.69
N ARG A 214 -6.10 -10.35 3.75
CA ARG A 214 -6.56 -11.75 3.84
C ARG A 214 -5.44 -12.74 3.51
N SER A 215 -4.52 -12.34 2.63
CA SER A 215 -3.37 -13.15 2.20
C SER A 215 -2.31 -13.33 3.27
N PHE A 216 -2.06 -12.34 4.15
CA PHE A 216 -1.10 -12.46 5.26
C PHE A 216 -1.52 -13.52 6.29
N SER A 217 -2.82 -13.67 6.54
CA SER A 217 -3.35 -14.75 7.39
C SER A 217 -3.08 -16.14 6.78
N ASN A 218 -3.26 -16.27 5.46
CA ASN A 218 -2.97 -17.51 4.74
C ASN A 218 -1.46 -17.79 4.64
N LEU A 219 -0.63 -16.77 4.43
CA LEU A 219 0.84 -16.89 4.36
C LEU A 219 1.47 -17.25 5.70
N ASN A 220 1.01 -16.65 6.80
CA ASN A 220 1.45 -17.03 8.14
C ASN A 220 1.12 -18.49 8.45
N ARG A 221 0.00 -19.01 7.94
CA ARG A 221 -0.40 -20.42 8.07
C ARG A 221 0.45 -21.37 7.21
N ILE A 222 0.93 -20.91 6.07
CA ILE A 222 1.80 -21.70 5.18
C ILE A 222 3.25 -21.71 5.69
N LEU A 223 3.76 -20.58 6.18
CA LEU A 223 5.08 -20.50 6.82
C LEU A 223 5.16 -21.35 8.10
N THR A 224 4.06 -21.50 8.85
CA THR A 224 4.03 -22.42 10.00
C THR A 224 3.97 -23.89 9.60
N ASN A 225 3.42 -24.22 8.43
CA ASN A 225 3.33 -25.60 7.95
C ASN A 225 4.54 -26.05 7.11
N ALA A 226 5.32 -25.12 6.56
CA ALA A 226 6.54 -25.41 5.80
C ALA A 226 7.81 -25.50 6.68
N VAL A 227 7.72 -25.09 7.94
CA VAL A 227 8.79 -25.19 8.96
C VAL A 227 8.44 -26.24 10.04
N GLY A 228 7.51 -27.14 9.73
CA GLY A 228 7.14 -28.30 10.55
C GLY A 228 7.73 -29.59 10.02
#